data_AF-A0A8B3CQR0-F1
#
_entry.id   AF-A0A8B3CQR0-F1
#
_cell.length_a   1.000
_cell.length_b   1.000
_cell.length_c   1.000
_cell.angle_alpha   90.00
_cell.angle_beta   90.00
_cell.angle_gamma   90.00
#
_symmetry.space_group_name_H-M   'P 1'
#
loop_
_entity.id
_entity.type
_entity.pdbx_description
1 polymer ?
#
loop_
_entity_poly.entity_id
_entity_poly.type
_entity_poly.pdbx_seq_one_letter_code
_entity_poly.pdbx_strand_id
1 'polypeptide(L)'
;MNPMKSAYHDLKPQRKDWVLTGISLLSVLIGVIILPENWNVGIVTIAFFGVCSGTFLATILRKMRESQFQSLSIDVAGGLDIQPSRVRVWMMACLLIFLGSILIVFGKEYPFVFRLISYFIAGSGFFLAVLVALGKIPSGFLRFDSDGFRIGRKKWTVFLPWDEIAEVSAGEFNSNSAVFLTLRSFDRIKTEPEEFYSKAIQEILSSEAWVGAHFMILTSNYGMSSPMLVEAITQYTTQPEAREKLSRVRIEKGS
;
A
#
# COMPACT_ATOMS: atom_id res chain seq x y z
N MET A 1 12.66 23.84 19.29
CA MET A 1 12.24 22.86 18.28
C MET A 1 13.00 23.19 16.99
N ASN A 2 13.84 22.29 16.49
CA ASN A 2 14.74 22.59 15.37
C ASN A 2 13.93 22.52 14.06
N PRO A 3 13.70 23.63 13.31
CA PRO A 3 12.67 23.70 12.28
C PRO A 3 12.98 22.95 10.97
N MET A 4 14.06 22.15 10.90
CA MET A 4 14.50 21.48 9.66
C MET A 4 14.41 19.95 9.68
N LYS A 5 13.92 19.32 10.74
CA LYS A 5 13.75 17.85 10.76
C LYS A 5 12.29 17.52 10.44
N SER A 6 12.03 16.93 9.27
CA SER A 6 10.69 16.42 8.93
C SER A 6 10.18 15.52 10.05
N ALA A 7 8.90 15.68 10.41
CA ALA A 7 8.23 14.83 11.41
C ALA A 7 8.27 13.33 11.03
N TYR A 8 8.54 13.03 9.76
CA TYR A 8 8.56 11.69 9.19
C TYR A 8 9.98 11.14 8.98
N HIS A 9 10.97 11.68 9.67
CA HIS A 9 12.37 11.24 9.57
C HIS A 9 12.55 9.73 9.82
N ASP A 10 11.68 9.12 10.63
CA ASP A 10 11.75 7.69 10.97
C ASP A 10 11.30 6.77 9.81
N LEU A 11 10.70 7.34 8.75
CA LEU A 11 10.38 6.63 7.51
C LEU A 11 11.59 6.45 6.58
N LYS A 12 12.78 6.92 6.96
CA LYS A 12 13.99 6.81 6.13
C LYS A 12 14.32 5.35 5.77
N PRO A 13 14.96 5.13 4.61
CA PRO A 13 15.49 3.81 4.25
C PRO A 13 16.38 3.23 5.37
N GLN A 14 16.09 1.99 5.73
CA GLN A 14 16.87 1.27 6.74
C GLN A 14 18.09 0.62 6.08
N ARG A 15 19.10 0.24 6.89
CA ARG A 15 20.30 -0.46 6.39
C ARG A 15 19.94 -1.70 5.56
N LYS A 16 18.91 -2.44 5.98
CA LYS A 16 18.43 -3.64 5.26
C LYS A 16 18.01 -3.32 3.81
N ASP A 17 17.39 -2.17 3.56
CA ASP A 17 16.89 -1.80 2.25
C ASP A 17 18.05 -1.59 1.27
N TRP A 18 19.11 -0.93 1.75
CA TRP A 18 20.36 -0.72 1.00
C TRP A 18 21.12 -2.02 0.76
N VAL A 19 21.23 -2.88 1.77
CA VAL A 19 21.91 -4.19 1.64
C VAL A 19 21.20 -5.07 0.62
N LEU A 20 19.86 -5.18 0.69
CA LEU A 20 19.08 -5.98 -0.26
C LEU A 20 19.17 -5.44 -1.69
N THR A 21 19.17 -4.12 -1.85
CA THR A 21 19.39 -3.47 -3.15
C THR A 21 20.81 -3.76 -3.68
N GLY A 22 21.84 -3.66 -2.84
CA GLY A 22 23.22 -3.93 -3.23
C GLY A 22 23.46 -5.39 -3.64
N ILE A 23 22.94 -6.34 -2.85
CA ILE A 23 23.04 -7.78 -3.15
C ILE A 23 22.32 -8.10 -4.48
N SER A 24 21.11 -7.58 -4.66
CA SER A 24 20.35 -7.82 -5.90
C SER A 24 21.03 -7.21 -7.13
N LEU A 25 21.61 -6.00 -7.03
CA LEU A 25 22.40 -5.40 -8.11
C LEU A 25 23.65 -6.22 -8.44
N LEU A 26 24.37 -6.70 -7.42
CA LEU A 26 25.54 -7.56 -7.62
C LEU A 26 25.15 -8.85 -8.35
N SER A 27 24.05 -9.49 -7.97
CA SER A 27 23.54 -10.68 -8.66
C SER A 27 23.16 -10.39 -10.12
N VAL A 28 22.62 -9.21 -10.42
CA VAL A 28 22.38 -8.79 -11.82
C VAL A 28 23.69 -8.70 -12.59
N LEU A 29 24.74 -8.09 -12.03
CA LEU A 29 26.05 -8.01 -12.66
C LEU A 29 26.66 -9.38 -12.91
N ILE A 30 26.56 -10.29 -11.94
CA ILE A 30 27.00 -11.69 -12.10
C ILE A 30 26.21 -12.37 -13.24
N GLY A 31 24.89 -12.17 -13.31
CA GLY A 31 24.07 -12.68 -14.40
C GLY A 31 24.51 -12.17 -15.78
N VAL A 32 24.91 -10.90 -15.89
CA VAL A 32 25.47 -10.32 -17.12
C VAL A 32 26.81 -10.96 -17.50
N ILE A 33 27.66 -11.27 -16.52
CA ILE A 33 28.94 -11.94 -16.76
C ILE A 33 28.75 -13.39 -17.20
N ILE A 34 27.75 -14.10 -16.68
CA ILE A 34 27.45 -15.50 -17.06
C ILE A 34 26.79 -15.59 -18.44
N LEU A 35 26.07 -14.55 -18.85
CA LEU A 35 25.27 -14.54 -20.08
C LEU A 35 26.00 -15.03 -21.35
N PRO A 36 27.28 -14.68 -21.61
CA PRO A 36 28.00 -15.16 -22.80
C PRO A 36 28.27 -16.66 -22.79
N GLU A 37 28.47 -17.28 -21.62
CA GLU A 37 28.79 -18.70 -21.46
C GLU A 37 27.52 -19.56 -21.35
N ASN A 38 26.55 -19.11 -20.56
CA ASN A 38 25.27 -19.79 -20.37
C ASN A 38 24.12 -18.77 -20.38
N TRP A 39 23.45 -18.71 -21.52
CA TRP A 39 22.35 -17.79 -21.77
C TRP A 39 21.16 -18.04 -20.83
N ASN A 40 20.84 -19.31 -20.56
CA ASN A 40 19.71 -19.70 -19.72
C ASN A 40 19.89 -19.19 -18.29
N VAL A 41 21.04 -19.51 -17.68
CA VAL A 41 21.38 -19.09 -16.32
C VAL A 41 21.53 -17.57 -16.22
N GLY A 42 22.18 -16.94 -17.20
CA GLY A 42 22.34 -15.49 -17.24
C GLY A 42 20.99 -14.76 -17.29
N ILE A 43 20.10 -15.12 -18.22
CA ILE A 43 18.78 -14.49 -18.38
C ILE A 43 17.93 -14.67 -17.12
N VAL A 44 17.86 -15.88 -16.56
CA VAL A 44 17.09 -16.17 -15.34
C VAL A 44 17.58 -15.31 -14.17
N THR A 45 18.91 -15.23 -14.00
CA THR A 45 19.55 -14.47 -12.93
C THR A 45 19.27 -12.98 -13.08
N ILE A 46 19.48 -12.41 -14.27
CA ILE A 46 19.22 -10.99 -14.55
C ILE A 46 17.75 -10.67 -14.34
N ALA A 47 16.83 -11.48 -14.85
CA ALA A 47 15.40 -11.22 -14.76
C ALA A 47 14.92 -11.25 -13.30
N PHE A 48 15.26 -12.31 -12.55
CA PHE A 48 14.83 -12.46 -11.17
C PHE A 48 15.42 -11.37 -10.27
N PHE A 49 16.74 -11.21 -10.27
CA PHE A 49 17.39 -10.23 -9.42
C PHE A 49 17.17 -8.79 -9.90
N GLY A 50 16.92 -8.58 -11.19
CA GLY A 50 16.53 -7.28 -11.74
C GLY A 50 15.18 -6.82 -11.20
N VAL A 51 14.18 -7.70 -11.15
CA VAL A 51 12.89 -7.40 -10.51
C VAL A 51 13.06 -7.12 -9.03
N CYS A 52 13.84 -7.92 -8.30
CA CYS A 52 14.14 -7.68 -6.88
C CYS A 52 14.83 -6.31 -6.67
N SER A 53 15.85 -6.01 -7.47
CA SER A 53 16.57 -4.73 -7.39
C SER A 53 15.64 -3.54 -7.67
N GLY A 54 14.82 -3.64 -8.71
CA GLY A 54 13.82 -2.61 -9.04
C GLY A 54 12.83 -2.37 -7.90
N THR A 55 12.33 -3.43 -7.24
CA THR A 55 11.38 -3.28 -6.12
C THR A 55 12.04 -2.71 -4.87
N PHE A 56 13.26 -3.11 -4.53
CA PHE A 56 13.99 -2.53 -3.39
C PHE A 56 14.39 -1.07 -3.64
N LEU A 57 14.85 -0.73 -4.84
CA LEU A 57 15.16 0.65 -5.21
C LEU A 57 13.91 1.53 -5.18
N ALA A 58 12.78 1.06 -5.73
CA ALA A 58 11.50 1.78 -5.65
C ALA A 58 11.06 2.00 -4.19
N THR A 59 11.33 1.04 -3.31
CA THR A 59 11.07 1.15 -1.86
C THR A 59 11.95 2.22 -1.22
N ILE A 60 13.26 2.25 -1.51
CA ILE A 60 14.17 3.30 -1.03
C ILE A 60 13.71 4.67 -1.50
N LEU A 61 13.40 4.83 -2.80
CA LEU A 61 12.95 6.10 -3.37
C LEU A 61 11.65 6.59 -2.73
N ARG A 62 10.70 5.68 -2.48
CA ARG A 62 9.47 5.98 -1.73
C ARG A 62 9.81 6.49 -0.33
N LYS A 63 10.60 5.75 0.44
CA LYS A 63 10.98 6.08 1.82
C LYS A 63 11.72 7.42 1.91
N MET A 64 12.63 7.69 0.98
CA MET A 64 13.32 8.98 0.92
C MET A 64 12.32 10.13 0.74
N ARG A 65 11.43 10.01 -0.25
CA ARG A 65 10.38 11.01 -0.52
C ARG A 65 9.44 11.20 0.66
N GLU A 66 8.96 10.12 1.29
CA GLU A 66 8.07 10.20 2.44
C GLU A 66 8.78 10.80 3.67
N SER A 67 10.06 10.48 3.89
CA SER A 67 10.83 11.05 5.00
C SER A 67 11.15 12.54 4.87
N GLN A 68 11.03 13.07 3.65
CA GLN A 68 11.22 14.48 3.33
C GLN A 68 9.89 15.22 3.23
N PHE A 69 8.77 14.53 3.45
CA PHE A 69 7.45 15.16 3.37
C PHE A 69 7.35 16.32 4.34
N GLN A 70 6.86 17.46 3.84
CA GLN A 70 6.54 18.66 4.60
C GLN A 70 5.11 19.05 4.25
N SER A 71 4.29 19.30 5.27
CA SER A 71 2.88 19.65 5.10
C SER A 71 2.78 21.08 4.56
N LEU A 72 2.62 21.22 3.23
CA LEU A 72 2.17 22.44 2.59
C LEU A 72 0.68 22.25 2.33
N SER A 73 -0.15 22.72 3.28
CA SER A 73 -1.63 22.75 3.24
C SER A 73 -2.29 21.63 2.41
N ILE A 74 -2.79 20.58 3.06
CA ILE A 74 -3.47 19.49 2.36
C ILE A 74 -4.92 19.90 2.13
N ASP A 75 -5.31 20.00 0.86
CA ASP A 75 -6.72 20.19 0.48
C ASP A 75 -7.30 18.84 0.04
N VAL A 76 -8.33 18.38 0.76
CA VAL A 76 -9.00 17.11 0.48
C VAL A 76 -10.42 17.40 0.00
N ALA A 77 -10.75 16.89 -1.19
CA ALA A 77 -12.11 16.98 -1.72
C ALA A 77 -13.05 16.07 -0.92
N GLY A 78 -13.98 16.67 -0.18
CA GLY A 78 -14.96 15.93 0.62
C GLY A 78 -15.99 15.16 -0.22
N GLY A 79 -16.48 14.05 0.34
CA GLY A 79 -17.54 13.22 -0.23
C GLY A 79 -17.14 12.33 -1.42
N LEU A 80 -15.87 12.36 -1.86
CA LEU A 80 -15.39 11.55 -2.98
C LEU A 80 -14.75 10.23 -2.52
N ASP A 81 -15.07 9.15 -3.24
CA ASP A 81 -14.45 7.85 -3.03
C ASP A 81 -13.05 7.80 -3.63
N ILE A 82 -12.05 7.72 -2.77
CA ILE A 82 -10.68 7.41 -3.15
C ILE A 82 -10.57 5.91 -3.33
N GLN A 83 -10.62 5.47 -4.58
CA GLN A 83 -10.54 4.07 -4.96
C GLN A 83 -9.08 3.58 -4.99
N PRO A 84 -8.82 2.32 -4.63
CA PRO A 84 -7.51 1.72 -4.81
C PRO A 84 -7.16 1.61 -6.31
N SER A 85 -5.90 1.84 -6.65
CA SER A 85 -5.38 1.84 -8.01
C SER A 85 -5.40 0.44 -8.62
N ARG A 86 -6.31 0.25 -9.59
CA ARG A 86 -6.35 -0.98 -10.42
C ARG A 86 -5.09 -1.14 -11.27
N VAL A 87 -4.51 -0.02 -11.71
CA VAL A 87 -3.29 0.00 -12.53
C VAL A 87 -2.12 -0.64 -11.77
N ARG A 88 -1.98 -0.36 -10.48
CA ARG A 88 -0.94 -0.98 -9.65
C ARG A 88 -1.06 -2.50 -9.60
N VAL A 89 -2.28 -3.02 -9.42
CA VAL A 89 -2.51 -4.47 -9.38
C VAL A 89 -2.28 -5.10 -10.74
N TRP A 90 -2.69 -4.44 -11.84
CA TRP A 90 -2.37 -4.87 -13.20
C TRP A 90 -0.86 -4.93 -13.45
N MET A 91 -0.12 -3.88 -13.10
CA MET A 91 1.35 -3.88 -13.25
C MET A 91 2.00 -5.03 -12.48
N MET A 92 1.54 -5.30 -11.25
CA MET A 92 2.04 -6.44 -10.47
C MET A 92 1.71 -7.77 -11.12
N ALA A 93 0.48 -7.94 -11.65
CA ALA A 93 0.08 -9.14 -12.37
C ALA A 93 0.94 -9.37 -13.62
N CYS A 94 1.10 -8.34 -14.46
CA CYS A 94 1.93 -8.38 -15.65
C CYS A 94 3.39 -8.69 -15.32
N LEU A 95 3.95 -8.08 -14.27
CA LEU A 95 5.32 -8.32 -13.82
C LEU A 95 5.52 -9.78 -13.39
N LEU A 96 4.58 -10.35 -12.63
CA LEU A 96 4.64 -11.76 -12.19
C LEU A 96 4.51 -12.73 -13.37
N ILE A 97 3.59 -12.46 -14.31
CA ILE A 97 3.44 -13.29 -15.52
C ILE A 97 4.72 -13.22 -16.35
N PHE A 98 5.24 -12.02 -16.60
CA PHE A 98 6.44 -11.81 -17.39
C PHE A 98 7.65 -12.50 -16.77
N LEU A 99 7.91 -12.25 -15.48
CA LEU A 99 9.00 -12.89 -14.75
C LEU A 99 8.83 -14.41 -14.75
N GLY A 100 7.67 -14.93 -14.33
CA GLY A 100 7.41 -16.36 -14.28
C GLY A 100 7.57 -17.04 -15.65
N SER A 101 7.16 -16.37 -16.73
CA SER A 101 7.33 -16.88 -18.09
C SER A 101 8.81 -16.99 -18.48
N ILE A 102 9.62 -15.98 -18.16
CA ILE A 102 11.09 -16.05 -18.36
C ILE A 102 11.67 -17.23 -17.59
N LEU A 103 11.29 -17.38 -16.32
CA LEU A 103 11.79 -18.47 -15.47
C LEU A 103 11.38 -19.86 -16.00
N ILE A 104 10.18 -20.00 -16.57
CA ILE A 104 9.72 -21.28 -17.17
C ILE A 104 10.50 -21.59 -18.45
N VAL A 105 10.69 -20.60 -19.32
CA VAL A 105 11.32 -20.80 -20.64
C VAL A 105 12.81 -21.08 -20.51
N PHE A 106 13.52 -20.28 -19.70
CA PHE A 106 14.97 -20.34 -19.56
C PHE A 106 15.43 -21.14 -18.34
N GLY A 107 14.56 -21.45 -17.39
CA GLY A 107 14.91 -22.16 -16.15
C GLY A 107 14.93 -23.69 -16.26
N LYS A 108 15.04 -24.26 -17.46
CA LYS A 108 14.98 -25.73 -17.67
C LYS A 108 16.13 -26.50 -17.00
N GLU A 109 17.29 -25.86 -16.90
CA GLU A 109 18.50 -26.41 -16.28
C GLU A 109 18.41 -26.44 -14.74
N TYR A 110 17.44 -25.73 -14.16
CA TYR A 110 17.27 -25.68 -12.70
C TYR A 110 16.52 -26.89 -12.16
N PRO A 111 16.72 -27.22 -10.87
CA PRO A 111 16.00 -28.31 -10.20
C PRO A 111 14.48 -28.21 -10.34
N PHE A 112 13.79 -29.36 -10.22
CA PHE A 112 12.33 -29.43 -10.33
C PHE A 112 11.59 -28.43 -9.44
N VAL A 113 12.09 -28.20 -8.22
CA VAL A 113 11.52 -27.23 -7.28
C VAL A 113 11.51 -25.81 -7.84
N PHE A 114 12.59 -25.38 -8.51
CA PHE A 114 12.67 -24.05 -9.12
C PHE A 114 11.63 -23.89 -10.24
N ARG A 115 11.43 -24.94 -11.03
CA ARG A 115 10.42 -24.96 -12.09
C ARG A 115 9.01 -24.84 -11.50
N LEU A 116 8.73 -25.54 -10.40
CA LEU A 116 7.44 -25.45 -9.70
C LEU A 116 7.19 -24.03 -9.15
N ILE A 117 8.20 -23.39 -8.58
CA ILE A 117 8.14 -21.98 -8.15
C ILE A 117 7.85 -21.06 -9.34
N SER A 118 8.47 -21.31 -10.48
CA SER A 118 8.29 -20.51 -11.70
C SER A 118 6.85 -20.57 -12.21
N TYR A 119 6.26 -21.77 -12.26
CA TYR A 119 4.84 -21.96 -12.59
C TYR A 119 3.93 -21.29 -11.56
N PHE A 120 4.25 -21.39 -10.27
CA PHE A 120 3.48 -20.73 -9.22
C PHE A 120 3.52 -19.20 -9.37
N ILE A 121 4.68 -18.61 -9.65
CA ILE A 121 4.82 -17.16 -9.89
C ILE A 121 3.96 -16.75 -11.10
N ALA A 122 4.13 -17.40 -12.25
CA ALA A 122 3.35 -17.08 -13.46
C ALA A 122 1.85 -17.27 -13.23
N GLY A 123 1.46 -18.39 -12.61
CA GLY A 123 0.08 -18.72 -12.29
C GLY A 123 -0.56 -17.73 -11.32
N SER A 124 0.18 -17.27 -10.30
CA SER A 124 -0.29 -16.24 -9.37
C SER A 124 -0.52 -14.90 -10.07
N GLY A 125 0.37 -14.51 -10.99
CA GLY A 125 0.19 -13.31 -11.81
C GLY A 125 -1.03 -13.42 -12.72
N PHE A 126 -1.22 -14.56 -13.38
CA PHE A 126 -2.39 -14.82 -14.22
C PHE A 126 -3.69 -14.79 -13.41
N PHE A 127 -3.72 -15.47 -12.26
CA PHE A 127 -4.86 -15.45 -11.35
C PHE A 127 -5.19 -14.03 -10.87
N LEU A 128 -4.17 -13.23 -10.54
CA LEU A 128 -4.34 -11.83 -10.16
C LEU A 128 -4.93 -11.01 -11.29
N ALA A 129 -4.43 -11.16 -12.53
CA ALA A 129 -4.96 -10.50 -13.72
C ALA A 129 -6.44 -10.84 -13.95
N VAL A 130 -6.83 -12.11 -13.81
CA VAL A 130 -8.24 -12.54 -13.90
C VAL A 130 -9.10 -11.88 -12.82
N LEU A 131 -8.63 -11.82 -11.57
CA LEU A 131 -9.39 -11.17 -10.50
C LEU A 131 -9.57 -9.66 -10.74
N VAL A 132 -8.57 -8.98 -11.31
CA VAL A 132 -8.71 -7.56 -11.68
C VAL A 132 -9.65 -7.38 -12.87
N ALA A 133 -9.54 -8.22 -13.90
CA ALA A 133 -10.42 -8.19 -15.07
C ALA A 133 -11.89 -8.42 -14.69
N LEU A 134 -12.15 -9.30 -13.71
CA LEU A 134 -13.48 -9.54 -13.14
C LEU A 134 -13.94 -8.45 -12.15
N GLY A 135 -13.15 -7.39 -11.94
CA GLY A 135 -13.46 -6.31 -10.99
C GLY A 135 -13.52 -6.76 -9.53
N LYS A 136 -12.96 -7.94 -9.19
CA LYS A 136 -13.01 -8.49 -7.83
C LYS A 136 -12.00 -7.83 -6.89
N ILE A 137 -10.89 -7.32 -7.43
CA ILE A 137 -9.81 -6.61 -6.73
C ILE A 137 -9.25 -5.47 -7.63
N PRO A 138 -8.58 -4.47 -7.03
CA PRO A 138 -8.69 -4.09 -5.62
C PRO A 138 -10.10 -3.58 -5.31
N SER A 139 -10.56 -3.78 -4.07
CA SER A 139 -11.91 -3.42 -3.61
C SER A 139 -11.86 -2.54 -2.38
N GLY A 140 -12.87 -1.71 -2.20
CA GLY A 140 -12.98 -0.78 -1.07
C GLY A 140 -12.72 0.65 -1.50
N PHE A 141 -12.82 1.59 -0.56
CA PHE A 141 -12.56 3.01 -0.79
C PHE A 141 -12.22 3.70 0.53
N LEU A 142 -11.65 4.89 0.43
CA LEU A 142 -11.55 5.83 1.53
C LEU A 142 -12.34 7.07 1.18
N ARG A 143 -13.11 7.63 2.11
CA ARG A 143 -13.87 8.86 1.89
C ARG A 143 -13.77 9.76 3.11
N PHE A 144 -13.56 11.04 2.85
CA PHE A 144 -13.57 12.10 3.86
C PHE A 144 -14.94 12.78 3.81
N ASP A 145 -15.74 12.59 4.86
CA ASP A 145 -17.02 13.28 5.04
C ASP A 145 -16.88 14.35 6.13
N SER A 146 -17.79 15.33 6.16
CA SER A 146 -17.81 16.35 7.21
C SER A 146 -17.90 15.76 8.61
N ASP A 147 -18.66 14.67 8.75
CA ASP A 147 -19.02 14.08 10.04
C ASP A 147 -18.04 12.99 10.46
N GLY A 148 -17.21 12.48 9.54
CA GLY A 148 -16.25 11.43 9.83
C GLY A 148 -15.50 10.88 8.62
N PHE A 149 -14.69 9.87 8.88
CA PHE A 149 -13.93 9.13 7.89
C PHE A 149 -14.61 7.81 7.57
N ARG A 150 -14.78 7.49 6.28
CA ARG A 150 -15.35 6.21 5.85
C ARG A 150 -14.28 5.32 5.24
N ILE A 151 -14.28 4.07 5.69
CA ILE A 151 -13.46 2.99 5.13
C ILE A 151 -14.40 1.96 4.51
N GLY A 152 -14.48 1.98 3.18
CA GLY A 152 -15.22 1.00 2.41
C GLY A 152 -14.47 -0.31 2.30
N ARG A 153 -15.13 -1.41 2.65
CA ARG A 153 -14.74 -2.78 2.29
C ARG A 153 -15.59 -3.25 1.12
N LYS A 154 -15.35 -4.48 0.64
CA LYS A 154 -16.09 -5.03 -0.50
C LYS A 154 -17.61 -5.18 -0.27
N LYS A 155 -18.02 -5.46 0.96
CA LYS A 155 -19.41 -5.79 1.30
C LYS A 155 -20.07 -4.81 2.28
N TRP A 156 -19.28 -3.98 2.94
CA TRP A 156 -19.73 -3.11 4.01
C TRP A 156 -18.75 -1.95 4.18
N THR A 157 -19.19 -0.88 4.83
CA THR A 157 -18.41 0.34 5.08
C THR A 157 -18.37 0.62 6.57
N VAL A 158 -17.21 0.99 7.10
CA VAL A 158 -17.10 1.57 8.45
C VAL A 158 -17.18 3.08 8.36
N PHE A 159 -18.00 3.69 9.20
CA PHE A 159 -17.98 5.12 9.48
C PHE A 159 -17.30 5.36 10.83
N LEU A 160 -16.27 6.19 10.82
CA LEU A 160 -15.47 6.60 11.97
C LEU A 160 -15.69 8.09 12.22
N PRO A 161 -16.42 8.49 13.27
CA PRO A 161 -16.53 9.90 13.63
C PRO A 161 -15.15 10.49 13.91
N TRP A 162 -14.89 11.72 13.46
CA TRP A 162 -13.58 12.38 13.65
C TRP A 162 -13.15 12.42 15.13
N ASP A 163 -14.10 12.60 16.03
CA ASP A 163 -13.83 12.74 17.47
C ASP A 163 -13.44 11.41 18.15
N GLU A 164 -13.76 10.27 17.51
CA GLU A 164 -13.40 8.94 18.01
C GLU A 164 -12.02 8.47 17.58
N ILE A 165 -11.37 9.17 16.64
CA ILE A 165 -10.00 8.84 16.23
C ILE A 165 -9.04 9.33 17.32
N ALA A 166 -8.38 8.38 17.99
CA ALA A 166 -7.46 8.68 19.10
C ALA A 166 -6.07 9.07 18.60
N GLU A 167 -5.51 8.24 17.72
CA GLU A 167 -4.17 8.40 17.18
C GLU A 167 -4.15 8.01 15.70
N VAL A 168 -3.33 8.74 14.94
CA VAL A 168 -3.04 8.45 13.55
C VAL A 168 -1.55 8.56 13.34
N SER A 169 -0.94 7.50 12.81
CA SER A 169 0.50 7.48 12.58
C SER A 169 0.86 6.89 11.21
N ALA A 170 1.94 7.42 10.63
CA ALA A 170 2.52 6.90 9.41
C ALA A 170 3.55 5.84 9.77
N GLY A 171 3.61 4.76 9.00
CA GLY A 171 4.64 3.77 9.18
C GLY A 171 4.68 2.78 8.04
N GLU A 172 5.17 1.58 8.34
CA GLU A 172 5.35 0.54 7.35
C GLU A 172 4.87 -0.81 7.85
N PHE A 173 4.28 -1.59 6.94
CA PHE A 173 3.98 -2.99 7.16
C PHE A 173 4.53 -3.80 5.98
N ASN A 174 5.44 -4.73 6.25
CA ASN A 174 6.12 -5.53 5.22
C ASN A 174 6.66 -4.68 4.05
N SER A 175 7.38 -3.59 4.37
CA SER A 175 7.94 -2.62 3.41
C SER A 175 6.91 -1.87 2.54
N ASN A 176 5.62 -1.98 2.85
CA ASN A 176 4.57 -1.17 2.25
C ASN A 176 4.26 0.03 3.14
N SER A 177 4.10 1.20 2.52
CA SER A 177 3.65 2.41 3.21
C SER A 177 2.25 2.19 3.77
N ALA A 178 2.08 2.50 5.05
CA ALA A 178 0.86 2.26 5.80
C ALA A 178 0.51 3.44 6.70
N VAL A 179 -0.78 3.62 6.94
CA VAL A 179 -1.31 4.46 8.02
C VAL A 179 -1.99 3.57 9.04
N PHE A 180 -1.66 3.81 10.30
CA PHE A 180 -2.24 3.12 11.45
C PHE A 180 -3.18 4.08 12.18
N LEU A 181 -4.37 3.60 12.49
CA LEU A 181 -5.42 4.34 13.18
C LEU A 181 -5.81 3.59 14.45
N THR A 182 -5.87 4.31 15.56
CA THR A 182 -6.46 3.84 16.81
C THR A 182 -7.67 4.69 17.17
N LEU A 183 -8.62 4.08 17.88
CA LEU A 183 -9.89 4.69 18.25
C LEU A 183 -9.96 4.84 19.77
N ARG A 184 -10.66 5.86 20.24
CA ARG A 184 -10.91 6.09 21.67
C ARG A 184 -11.94 5.11 22.21
N SER A 185 -12.99 4.89 21.44
CA SER A 185 -14.12 4.02 21.75
C SER A 185 -14.66 3.40 20.46
N PHE A 186 -15.33 2.27 20.60
CA PHE A 186 -16.07 1.62 19.52
C PHE A 186 -17.56 2.03 19.50
N ASP A 187 -18.07 2.68 20.54
CA ASP A 187 -19.52 2.85 20.76
C ASP A 187 -20.19 3.71 19.68
N ARG A 188 -19.43 4.61 19.04
CA ARG A 188 -19.95 5.52 18.03
C ARG A 188 -19.55 5.17 16.60
N ILE A 189 -18.80 4.09 16.40
CA ILE A 189 -18.55 3.61 15.04
C ILE A 189 -19.85 3.03 14.47
N LYS A 190 -20.06 3.20 13.17
CA LYS A 190 -21.21 2.62 12.48
C LYS A 190 -20.75 1.78 11.31
N THR A 191 -21.52 0.76 10.97
CA THR A 191 -21.30 -0.01 9.75
C THR A 191 -22.51 0.08 8.85
N GLU A 192 -22.26 0.12 7.55
CA GLU A 192 -23.30 0.06 6.53
C GLU A 192 -23.02 -1.16 5.64
N PRO A 193 -23.84 -2.22 5.66
CA PRO A 193 -25.01 -2.44 6.54
C PRO A 193 -24.69 -2.66 8.04
N GLU A 194 -25.66 -2.42 8.92
CA GLU A 194 -25.49 -2.54 10.39
C GLU A 194 -25.21 -3.97 10.86
N GLU A 195 -25.70 -4.99 10.14
CA GLU A 195 -25.44 -6.41 10.42
C GLU A 195 -23.95 -6.79 10.39
N PHE A 196 -23.10 -5.96 9.80
CA PHE A 196 -21.65 -6.18 9.77
C PHE A 196 -20.92 -5.60 10.99
N TYR A 197 -21.62 -4.96 11.94
CA TYR A 197 -21.00 -4.32 13.10
C TYR A 197 -20.13 -5.29 13.91
N SER A 198 -20.66 -6.46 14.30
CA SER A 198 -19.90 -7.45 15.05
C SER A 198 -18.67 -7.95 14.29
N LYS A 199 -18.76 -8.09 12.96
CA LYS A 199 -17.63 -8.48 12.10
C LYS A 199 -16.58 -7.36 12.04
N ALA A 200 -17.01 -6.10 12.01
CA ALA A 200 -16.12 -4.95 12.03
C ALA A 200 -15.33 -4.87 13.33
N ILE A 201 -16.01 -5.06 14.47
CA ILE A 201 -15.35 -5.11 15.78
C ILE A 201 -14.35 -6.27 15.83
N GLN A 202 -14.71 -7.45 15.33
CA GLN A 202 -13.79 -8.58 15.28
C GLN A 202 -12.56 -8.28 14.39
N GLU A 203 -12.74 -7.62 13.25
CA GLU A 203 -11.64 -7.19 12.38
C GLU A 203 -10.73 -6.17 13.08
N ILE A 204 -11.31 -5.22 13.80
CA ILE A 204 -10.58 -4.20 14.57
C ILE A 204 -9.72 -4.86 15.65
N LEU A 205 -10.31 -5.74 16.47
CA LEU A 205 -9.60 -6.44 17.54
C LEU A 205 -8.51 -7.39 16.98
N SER A 206 -8.78 -8.02 15.84
CA SER A 206 -7.77 -8.84 15.15
C SER A 206 -6.63 -7.97 14.64
N SER A 207 -6.93 -6.83 14.01
CA SER A 207 -5.93 -5.88 13.54
C SER A 207 -5.06 -5.37 14.70
N GLU A 208 -5.67 -5.06 15.85
CA GLU A 208 -4.93 -4.65 17.05
C GLU A 208 -3.96 -5.73 17.51
N ALA A 209 -4.40 -6.99 17.62
CA ALA A 209 -3.55 -8.09 18.05
C ALA A 209 -2.38 -8.38 17.11
N TRP A 210 -2.57 -8.21 15.80
CA TRP A 210 -1.55 -8.53 14.78
C TRP A 210 -0.63 -7.36 14.44
N VAL A 211 -1.15 -6.14 14.48
CA VAL A 211 -0.50 -4.95 13.92
C VAL A 211 -0.29 -3.87 14.98
N GLY A 212 -0.98 -3.93 16.12
CA GLY A 212 -0.94 -2.91 17.17
C GLY A 212 -1.81 -1.69 16.89
N ALA A 213 -2.73 -1.77 15.92
CA ALA A 213 -3.64 -0.69 15.57
C ALA A 213 -5.01 -1.21 15.11
N HIS A 214 -6.07 -0.45 15.36
CA HIS A 214 -7.45 -0.82 15.01
C HIS A 214 -7.68 -0.89 13.51
N PHE A 215 -7.07 0.02 12.74
CA PHE A 215 -7.06 -0.07 11.29
C PHE A 215 -5.65 0.14 10.74
N MET A 216 -5.33 -0.65 9.72
CA MET A 216 -4.16 -0.46 8.86
C MET A 216 -4.60 -0.17 7.43
N ILE A 217 -4.17 0.96 6.89
CA ILE A 217 -4.45 1.38 5.52
C ILE A 217 -3.14 1.37 4.73
N LEU A 218 -3.00 0.44 3.78
CA LEU A 218 -1.87 0.40 2.86
C LEU A 218 -2.04 1.50 1.80
N THR A 219 -1.53 2.71 2.08
CA THR A 219 -1.69 3.93 1.26
C THR A 219 -1.13 3.78 -0.15
N SER A 220 -0.12 2.92 -0.28
CA SER A 220 0.43 2.46 -1.55
C SER A 220 -0.65 1.94 -2.52
N ASN A 221 -1.69 1.26 -2.03
CA ASN A 221 -2.78 0.77 -2.88
C ASN A 221 -3.63 1.90 -3.46
N TYR A 222 -3.68 3.05 -2.79
CA TYR A 222 -4.43 4.22 -3.22
C TYR A 222 -3.57 5.25 -3.98
N GLY A 223 -2.27 4.95 -4.20
CA GLY A 223 -1.35 5.89 -4.83
C GLY A 223 -1.04 7.12 -3.97
N MET A 224 -1.25 7.03 -2.66
CA MET A 224 -1.08 8.13 -1.71
C MET A 224 0.15 7.91 -0.83
N SER A 225 0.76 9.02 -0.38
CA SER A 225 1.80 9.03 0.65
C SER A 225 1.18 8.77 2.02
N SER A 226 1.82 7.96 2.89
CA SER A 226 1.33 7.79 4.27
C SER A 226 1.35 9.09 5.08
N PRO A 227 2.44 9.90 5.10
CA PRO A 227 2.41 11.23 5.69
C PRO A 227 1.23 12.10 5.26
N MET A 228 0.90 12.09 3.96
CA MET A 228 -0.19 12.91 3.42
C MET A 228 -1.55 12.51 4.02
N LEU A 229 -1.81 11.21 4.16
CA LEU A 229 -3.05 10.73 4.76
C LEU A 229 -3.09 10.99 6.27
N VAL A 230 -1.97 10.86 6.98
CA VAL A 230 -1.89 11.18 8.41
C VAL A 230 -2.20 12.66 8.66
N GLU A 231 -1.53 13.56 7.95
CA GLU A 231 -1.72 15.00 8.08
C GLU A 231 -3.17 15.39 7.74
N ALA A 232 -3.75 14.81 6.69
CA ALA A 232 -5.14 15.04 6.32
C ALA A 232 -6.11 14.64 7.44
N ILE A 233 -5.97 13.41 7.98
CA ILE A 233 -6.84 12.96 9.08
C ILE A 233 -6.59 13.81 10.33
N THR A 234 -5.34 14.08 10.67
CA THR A 234 -4.95 14.89 11.85
C THR A 234 -5.54 16.30 11.78
N GLN A 235 -5.59 16.91 10.59
CA GLN A 235 -6.22 18.20 10.40
C GLN A 235 -7.71 18.16 10.78
N TYR A 236 -8.46 17.15 10.33
CA TYR A 236 -9.90 17.06 10.61
C TYR A 236 -10.20 16.57 12.04
N THR A 237 -9.32 15.82 12.68
CA THR A 237 -9.47 15.46 14.10
C THR A 237 -9.17 16.63 15.03
N THR A 238 -8.20 17.49 14.70
CA THR A 238 -7.75 18.60 15.56
C THR A 238 -8.43 19.94 15.28
N GLN A 239 -8.92 20.17 14.06
CA GLN A 239 -9.52 21.45 13.63
C GLN A 239 -10.96 21.22 13.14
N PRO A 240 -11.97 21.33 14.03
CA PRO A 240 -13.37 21.16 13.64
C PRO A 240 -13.83 22.10 12.52
N GLU A 241 -13.32 23.34 12.49
CA GLU A 241 -13.62 24.33 11.44
C GLU A 241 -13.19 23.86 10.03
N ALA A 242 -12.14 23.03 9.94
CA ALA A 242 -11.70 22.47 8.66
C ALA A 242 -12.73 21.48 8.09
N ARG A 243 -13.57 20.85 8.92
CA ARG A 243 -14.57 19.87 8.51
C ARG A 243 -15.65 20.50 7.62
N GLU A 244 -15.94 21.79 7.79
CA GLU A 244 -16.89 22.52 6.93
C GLU A 244 -16.41 22.61 5.48
N LYS A 245 -15.10 22.54 5.22
CA LYS A 245 -14.58 22.53 3.85
C LYS A 245 -14.97 21.25 3.10
N LEU A 246 -15.13 20.14 3.83
CA LEU A 246 -15.54 18.86 3.26
C LEU A 246 -17.01 18.88 2.81
N SER A 247 -17.87 19.71 3.42
CA SER A 247 -19.28 19.83 3.02
C SER A 247 -19.47 20.74 1.80
N ARG A 248 -18.63 21.76 1.60
CA ARG A 248 -18.74 22.70 0.48
C ARG A 248 -18.51 22.04 -0.89
N VAL A 249 -17.52 21.14 -0.98
CA VAL A 249 -17.22 20.39 -2.22
C VAL A 249 -18.35 19.42 -2.61
N ARG A 250 -19.11 18.92 -1.63
CA ARG A 250 -20.28 18.05 -1.86
C ARG A 250 -21.42 18.79 -2.57
N ILE A 251 -21.60 20.08 -2.31
CA ILE A 251 -22.69 20.89 -2.86
C ILE A 251 -22.39 21.28 -4.31
N GLU A 252 -21.15 21.67 -4.62
CA GLU A 252 -20.76 22.12 -5.97
C GLU A 252 -20.76 21.02 -7.04
N LYS A 253 -20.70 19.73 -6.64
CA LYS A 253 -20.79 18.59 -7.57
C LYS A 253 -22.11 17.81 -7.50
N GLY A 254 -23.01 18.23 -6.63
CA GLY A 254 -24.35 17.64 -6.44
C GLY A 254 -25.49 18.45 -7.05
N SER A 255 -25.21 19.56 -7.72
CA SER A 255 -26.13 20.34 -8.58
C SER A 255 -25.88 20.06 -10.05
#